data_AF-A0A7S1QZB9-F1
#
_entry.id   AF-A0A7S1QZB9-F1
#
_cell.length_a   1.000
_cell.length_b   1.000
_cell.length_c   1.000
_cell.angle_alpha   90.00
_cell.angle_beta   90.00
_cell.angle_gamma   90.00
#
_symmetry.space_group_name_H-M   'P 1'
#
loop_
_entity.id
_entity.type
_entity.pdbx_description
1 polymer ?
#
loop_
_entity_poly.entity_id
_entity_poly.type
_entity_poly.pdbx_seq_one_letter_code
_entity_poly.pdbx_strand_id
1 'polypeptide(L)'
;LFKLDPFLFRLLRLGRVLRMLRLVKTLQGCEKLYLMTASIKASMLALTWSAVLIFMIQMSIALLLNQMLQSYLENESNTQERRHRVYRYFGTFSKAFLTMFEYMLANWPPASRVLTEDVSEF
;
A
#
# COMPACT_ATOMS: atom_id res chain seq x y z
N LEU A 1 -16.77 -3.77 38.99
CA LEU A 1 -17.15 -4.58 37.82
C LEU A 1 -16.51 -3.95 36.57
N PHE A 2 -15.30 -4.38 36.18
CA PHE A 2 -14.57 -3.81 35.04
C PHE A 2 -15.24 -4.24 33.73
N LYS A 3 -15.72 -3.28 32.93
CA LYS A 3 -16.23 -3.50 31.58
C LYS A 3 -15.05 -3.88 30.68
N LEU A 4 -14.86 -5.18 30.43
CA LEU A 4 -13.91 -5.66 29.44
C LEU A 4 -14.46 -5.33 28.04
N ASP A 5 -13.82 -4.39 27.36
CA ASP A 5 -14.18 -4.01 25.99
C ASP A 5 -14.10 -5.21 25.03
N PRO A 6 -15.08 -5.42 24.12
CA PRO A 6 -15.07 -6.48 23.11
C PRO A 6 -13.82 -6.48 22.22
N PHE A 7 -13.16 -5.33 22.11
CA PHE A 7 -11.91 -5.14 21.38
C PHE A 7 -10.74 -5.95 21.97
N LEU A 8 -10.68 -6.10 23.29
CA LEU A 8 -9.66 -6.89 23.98
C LEU A 8 -9.78 -8.38 23.66
N PHE A 9 -11.01 -8.92 23.58
CA PHE A 9 -11.24 -10.30 23.16
C PHE A 9 -10.85 -10.54 21.68
N ARG A 10 -11.07 -9.56 20.79
CA ARG A 10 -10.59 -9.63 19.40
C ARG A 10 -9.05 -9.59 19.33
N LEU A 11 -8.41 -8.76 20.13
CA LEU A 11 -6.95 -8.67 20.23
C LEU A 11 -6.33 -9.96 20.77
N LEU A 12 -6.97 -10.60 21.75
CA LEU A 12 -6.56 -11.89 22.30
C LEU A 12 -6.66 -13.01 21.24
N ARG A 13 -7.66 -12.94 20.35
CA ARG A 13 -7.81 -13.85 19.21
C ARG A 13 -6.67 -13.67 18.20
N LEU A 14 -6.21 -12.44 17.94
CA LEU A 14 -5.00 -12.15 17.17
C LEU A 14 -3.74 -12.69 17.85
N GLY A 15 -3.72 -12.77 19.18
CA GLY A 15 -2.68 -13.45 19.96
C GLY A 15 -2.48 -14.93 19.59
N ARG A 16 -3.46 -15.61 18.99
CA ARG A 16 -3.24 -16.96 18.42
C ARG A 16 -2.29 -16.95 17.21
N VAL A 17 -2.26 -15.87 16.43
CA VAL A 17 -1.31 -15.72 15.30
C VAL A 17 0.13 -15.58 15.82
N LEU A 18 0.32 -14.89 16.96
CA LEU A 18 1.61 -14.83 17.66
C LEU A 18 2.10 -16.23 18.10
N ARG A 19 1.18 -17.16 18.37
CA ARG A 19 1.52 -18.57 18.63
C ARG A 19 2.07 -19.27 17.39
N MET A 20 1.57 -18.96 16.20
CA MET A 20 2.13 -19.49 14.94
C MET A 20 3.56 -19.00 14.69
N LEU A 21 3.90 -17.77 15.10
CA LEU A 21 5.30 -17.29 15.08
C LEU A 21 6.22 -18.11 16.01
N ARG A 22 5.69 -18.74 17.06
CA ARG A 22 6.48 -19.67 17.89
C ARG A 22 6.79 -20.98 17.16
N LEU A 23 5.92 -21.44 16.27
CA LEU A 23 6.20 -22.61 15.41
C LEU A 23 7.42 -22.34 14.52
N VAL A 24 7.61 -21.09 14.06
CA VAL A 24 8.83 -20.68 13.35
C VAL A 24 10.09 -20.82 14.22
N LYS A 25 10.00 -20.66 15.54
CA LYS A 25 11.11 -20.95 16.45
C LYS A 25 11.35 -22.46 16.59
N THR A 26 10.30 -23.28 16.61
CA THR A 26 10.43 -24.75 16.63
C THR A 26 11.10 -25.27 15.36
N LEU A 27 10.84 -24.64 14.21
CA LEU A 27 11.48 -24.92 12.92
C LEU A 27 13.00 -24.62 12.92
N GLN A 28 13.53 -23.86 13.88
CA GLN A 28 14.99 -23.66 14.05
C GLN A 28 15.70 -24.89 14.62
N GLY A 29 14.97 -25.86 15.18
CA GLY A 29 15.53 -27.13 15.63
C GLY A 29 15.90 -28.08 14.49
N CYS A 30 15.39 -27.85 13.28
CA CYS A 30 15.76 -28.60 12.09
C CYS A 30 16.89 -27.86 11.34
N GLU A 31 18.13 -28.35 11.40
CA GLU A 31 19.31 -27.71 10.77
C GLU A 31 19.08 -27.28 9.32
N LYS A 32 18.46 -28.14 8.49
CA LYS A 32 18.18 -27.84 7.07
C LYS A 32 17.25 -26.64 6.88
N LEU A 33 16.27 -26.50 7.75
CA LEU A 33 15.28 -25.43 7.69
C LEU A 33 15.82 -24.14 8.31
N TYR A 34 16.61 -24.26 9.39
CA TYR A 34 17.37 -23.16 9.97
C TYR A 34 18.28 -22.50 8.92
N LEU A 35 19.05 -23.30 8.17
CA LEU A 35 19.95 -22.80 7.13
C LEU A 35 19.20 -22.01 6.05
N MET A 36 18.06 -22.51 5.56
CA MET A 36 17.20 -21.77 4.63
C MET A 36 16.67 -20.45 5.21
N THR A 37 16.18 -20.45 6.46
CA THR A 37 15.68 -19.21 7.08
C THR A 37 16.79 -18.20 7.39
N ALA A 38 18.01 -18.66 7.68
CA ALA A 38 19.17 -17.80 7.89
C ALA A 38 19.56 -17.09 6.59
N SER A 39 19.55 -17.79 5.45
CA SER A 39 19.77 -17.19 4.13
C SER A 39 18.69 -16.17 3.78
N ILE A 40 17.41 -16.45 4.07
CA ILE A 40 16.32 -15.48 3.88
C ILE A 40 16.58 -14.22 4.72
N LYS A 41 16.90 -14.38 6.02
CA LYS A 41 17.19 -13.26 6.92
C LYS A 41 18.38 -12.42 6.45
N ALA A 42 19.43 -13.05 5.94
CA ALA A 42 20.58 -12.34 5.40
C ALA A 42 20.18 -11.44 4.21
N SER A 43 19.26 -11.89 3.35
CA SER A 43 18.76 -11.11 2.22
C SER A 43 17.72 -10.04 2.59
N MET A 44 17.10 -10.11 3.78
CA MET A 44 16.07 -9.15 4.21
C MET A 44 16.60 -7.71 4.30
N LEU A 45 17.87 -7.52 4.68
CA LEU A 45 18.46 -6.19 4.78
C LEU A 45 18.51 -5.51 3.40
N ALA A 46 19.02 -6.23 2.39
CA ALA A 46 19.07 -5.74 1.01
C ALA A 46 17.65 -5.49 0.47
N LEU A 47 16.71 -6.40 0.74
CA LEU A 47 15.31 -6.24 0.33
C LEU A 47 14.64 -5.03 0.98
N THR A 48 14.98 -4.72 2.23
CA THR A 48 14.46 -3.55 2.95
C THR A 48 14.92 -2.27 2.29
N TRP A 49 16.21 -2.16 1.93
CA TRP A 49 16.73 -1.00 1.21
C TRP A 49 16.07 -0.84 -0.16
N SER A 50 15.88 -1.93 -0.90
CA SER A 50 15.13 -1.91 -2.16
C SER A 50 13.68 -1.43 -1.96
N ALA A 51 13.00 -1.90 -0.93
CA ALA A 51 11.63 -1.49 -0.60
C ALA A 51 11.56 0.00 -0.23
N VAL A 52 12.53 0.51 0.54
CA VAL A 52 12.64 1.95 0.87
C VAL A 52 12.82 2.79 -0.39
N LEU A 53 13.67 2.37 -1.33
CA LEU A 53 13.86 3.07 -2.60
C LEU A 53 12.57 3.09 -3.43
N ILE A 54 11.88 1.95 -3.55
CA ILE A 54 10.59 1.87 -4.25
C ILE A 54 9.56 2.80 -3.61
N PHE A 55 9.50 2.84 -2.28
CA PHE A 55 8.57 3.71 -1.53
C PHE A 55 8.86 5.20 -1.78
N MET A 56 10.13 5.60 -1.81
CA MET A 56 10.54 6.98 -2.11
C MET A 56 10.17 7.40 -3.54
N ILE A 57 10.38 6.51 -4.51
CA ILE A 57 9.99 6.74 -5.91
C ILE A 57 8.46 6.87 -6.01
N GLN A 58 7.71 5.96 -5.38
CA GLN A 58 6.25 6.01 -5.31
C GLN A 58 5.72 7.33 -4.74
N MET A 59 6.28 7.80 -3.62
CA MET A 59 5.89 9.10 -3.03
C MET A 59 6.17 10.26 -3.99
N SER A 60 7.32 10.26 -4.66
CA SER A 60 7.68 11.31 -5.62
C SER A 60 6.70 11.38 -6.78
N ILE A 61 6.34 10.23 -7.37
CA ILE A 61 5.40 10.20 -8.48
C ILE A 61 3.97 10.54 -8.01
N ALA A 62 3.56 10.10 -6.82
CA ALA A 62 2.26 10.46 -6.24
C ALA A 62 2.11 11.98 -6.05
N LEU A 63 3.15 12.66 -5.56
CA LEU A 63 3.18 14.12 -5.45
C LEU A 63 3.10 14.80 -6.82
N LEU A 64 3.89 14.31 -7.79
CA LEU A 64 3.91 14.85 -9.14
C LEU A 64 2.53 14.73 -9.81
N LEU A 65 1.89 13.56 -9.75
CA LEU A 65 0.55 13.37 -10.29
C LEU A 65 -0.49 14.24 -9.59
N ASN A 66 -0.45 14.33 -8.26
CA ASN A 66 -1.38 15.17 -7.51
C ASN A 66 -1.27 16.64 -7.95
N GLN A 67 -0.06 17.16 -8.15
CA GLN A 67 0.15 18.52 -8.64
C GLN A 67 -0.29 18.71 -10.10
N MET A 68 -0.01 17.75 -10.98
CA MET A 68 -0.43 17.85 -12.38
C MET A 68 -1.95 17.80 -12.54
N LEU A 69 -2.64 17.00 -11.72
CA LEU A 69 -4.10 16.83 -11.78
C LEU A 69 -4.85 17.90 -11.01
N GLN A 70 -4.18 18.66 -10.16
CA GLN A 70 -4.80 19.75 -9.41
C GLN A 70 -5.38 20.82 -10.34
N SER A 71 -4.66 21.20 -11.41
CA SER A 71 -5.17 22.14 -12.42
C SER A 71 -6.41 21.62 -13.15
N TYR A 72 -6.48 20.31 -13.41
CA TYR A 72 -7.65 19.67 -14.02
C TYR A 72 -8.87 19.67 -13.08
N LEU A 73 -8.63 19.48 -11.77
CA LEU A 73 -9.67 19.47 -10.74
C LEU A 73 -10.23 20.87 -10.44
N GLU A 74 -9.39 21.89 -10.50
CA GLU A 74 -9.78 23.29 -10.28
C GLU A 74 -10.53 23.89 -11.47
N ASN A 75 -10.37 23.33 -12.67
CA ASN A 75 -11.05 23.81 -13.86
C ASN A 75 -12.56 23.53 -13.84
N GLU A 76 -13.37 24.59 -13.72
CA GLU A 76 -14.84 24.52 -13.72
C GLU A 76 -15.45 24.17 -15.07
N SER A 77 -14.70 24.26 -16.18
CA SER A 77 -15.18 23.81 -17.49
C SER A 77 -15.38 22.30 -17.58
N ASN A 78 -14.77 21.53 -16.66
CA ASN A 78 -14.89 20.09 -16.61
C ASN A 78 -16.16 19.67 -15.85
N THR A 79 -16.92 18.72 -16.41
CA THR A 79 -18.10 18.15 -15.75
C THR A 79 -17.78 17.68 -14.34
N GLN A 80 -18.67 17.99 -13.39
CA GLN A 80 -18.51 17.64 -11.98
C GLN A 80 -18.22 16.14 -11.77
N GLU A 81 -18.84 15.28 -12.58
CA GLU A 81 -18.62 13.83 -12.54
C GLU A 81 -17.18 13.42 -12.88
N ARG A 82 -16.58 13.97 -13.94
CA ARG A 82 -15.19 13.68 -14.33
C ARG A 82 -14.21 14.11 -13.23
N ARG A 83 -14.42 15.32 -12.70
CA ARG A 83 -13.63 15.84 -11.56
C ARG A 83 -13.75 14.95 -10.34
N HIS A 84 -14.95 14.45 -10.02
CA HIS A 84 -15.15 13.55 -8.87
C HIS A 84 -14.43 12.20 -9.05
N ARG A 85 -14.44 11.64 -10.27
CA ARG A 85 -13.71 10.39 -10.58
C ARG A 85 -12.21 10.56 -10.40
N VAL A 86 -11.63 11.62 -10.96
CA VAL A 86 -10.20 11.94 -10.79
C VAL A 86 -9.86 12.22 -9.32
N TYR A 87 -10.72 12.95 -8.60
CA TYR A 87 -10.53 13.28 -7.18
C TYR A 87 -10.54 12.05 -6.26
N ARG A 88 -11.25 10.98 -6.64
CA ARG A 88 -11.28 9.72 -5.87
C ARG A 88 -9.89 9.08 -5.76
N TYR A 89 -9.10 9.13 -6.83
CA TYR A 89 -7.78 8.51 -6.91
C TYR A 89 -6.65 9.50 -6.65
N PHE A 90 -6.71 10.72 -7.21
CA PHE A 90 -5.61 11.67 -7.21
C PHE A 90 -5.90 12.99 -6.51
N GLY A 91 -7.05 13.11 -5.82
CA GLY A 91 -7.50 14.39 -5.26
C GLY A 91 -6.70 14.93 -4.08
N THR A 92 -5.98 14.07 -3.35
CA THR A 92 -5.10 14.47 -2.25
C THR A 92 -3.84 13.60 -2.29
N PHE A 93 -2.74 14.06 -1.70
CA PHE A 93 -1.50 13.29 -1.64
C PHE A 93 -1.72 11.87 -1.10
N SER A 94 -2.46 11.69 0.01
CA SER A 94 -2.70 10.36 0.60
C SER A 94 -3.49 9.43 -0.34
N LYS A 95 -4.45 9.96 -1.10
CA LYS A 95 -5.19 9.18 -2.10
C LYS A 95 -4.31 8.81 -3.29
N ALA A 96 -3.51 9.76 -3.78
CA ALA A 96 -2.56 9.52 -4.87
C ALA A 96 -1.53 8.47 -4.44
N PHE A 97 -1.03 8.57 -3.20
CA PHE A 97 -0.10 7.60 -2.63
C PHE A 97 -0.72 6.19 -2.49
N LEU A 98 -1.95 6.08 -1.99
CA LEU A 98 -2.69 4.81 -1.97
C LEU A 98 -2.90 4.24 -3.38
N THR A 99 -3.20 5.10 -4.35
CA THR A 99 -3.35 4.70 -5.76
C THR A 99 -2.03 4.16 -6.31
N MET A 100 -0.90 4.80 -6.01
CA MET A 100 0.40 4.28 -6.41
C MET A 100 0.70 2.93 -5.72
N PHE A 101 0.29 2.77 -4.46
CA PHE A 101 0.41 1.49 -3.77
C PHE A 101 -0.45 0.39 -4.44
N GLU A 102 -1.66 0.73 -4.90
CA GLU A 102 -2.49 -0.18 -5.71
C GLU A 102 -1.81 -0.56 -7.04
N TYR A 103 -1.10 0.37 -7.69
CA TYR A 103 -0.27 0.08 -8.87
C TYR A 103 0.82 -0.95 -8.55
N MET A 104 1.49 -0.83 -7.39
CA MET A 104 2.50 -1.79 -6.95
C MET A 104 1.90 -3.20 -6.75
N LEU A 105 0.65 -3.28 -6.31
CA LEU A 105 -0.11 -4.54 -6.14
C LEU A 105 -0.78 -5.03 -7.44
N ALA A 106 -0.41 -4.47 -8.60
CA ALA A 106 -0.95 -4.79 -9.91
C ALA A 106 -2.44 -4.45 -10.11
N ASN A 107 -3.04 -3.61 -9.26
CA ASN A 107 -4.41 -3.07 -9.43
C ASN A 107 -4.40 -1.71 -10.16
N TRP A 108 -3.56 -1.57 -11.17
CA TRP A 108 -3.41 -0.33 -11.94
C TRP A 108 -4.54 -0.01 -12.94
N PRO A 109 -5.28 -0.96 -13.55
CA PRO A 109 -6.21 -0.65 -14.65
C PRO A 109 -7.33 0.35 -14.33
N PRO A 110 -7.97 0.35 -13.14
CA PRO A 110 -9.04 1.29 -12.84
C PRO A 110 -8.55 2.74 -12.81
N ALA A 111 -7.41 2.99 -12.16
CA ALA A 111 -6.84 4.32 -12.02
C ALA A 111 -6.25 4.83 -13.35
N SER A 112 -5.64 3.96 -14.16
CA SER A 112 -5.18 4.34 -15.50
C SER A 112 -6.34 4.69 -16.43
N ARG A 113 -7.44 3.93 -16.39
CA ARG A 113 -8.64 4.22 -17.20
C ARG A 113 -9.23 5.57 -16.87
N VAL A 114 -9.34 5.92 -15.58
CA VAL A 114 -9.80 7.26 -15.17
C VAL A 114 -8.92 8.36 -15.77
N LEU A 115 -7.60 8.20 -15.76
CA LEU A 115 -6.71 9.20 -16.36
C LEU A 115 -6.86 9.27 -17.88
N THR A 116 -6.94 8.13 -18.56
CA THR A 116 -7.09 8.08 -20.03
C THR A 116 -8.44 8.60 -20.49
N GLU A 117 -9.53 8.21 -19.84
CA GLU A 117 -10.90 8.56 -20.23
C GLU A 117 -11.28 9.98 -19.79
N ASP A 118 -10.76 10.47 -18.65
CA ASP A 118 -11.16 11.78 -18.12
C ASP A 118 -10.17 12.91 -18.41
N VAL A 119 -8.87 12.64 -18.43
CA VAL A 119 -7.84 13.70 -18.44
C VAL A 119 -7.14 13.82 -19.78
N SER A 120 -6.75 12.70 -20.39
CA SER A 120 -5.99 12.67 -21.63
C SER A 120 -6.82 12.05 -22.75
N GLU A 121 -7.83 12.76 -23.23
CA GLU A 121 -8.49 12.47 -24.51
C GLU A 121 -7.82 13.28 -25.63
N PHE A 122 -6.65 12.81 -26.05
CA PHE A 122 -6.32 12.68 -27.47
C PHE A 122 -6.30 11.18 -27.79
#